data_AF-A0A7Y2C270-F1
#
_entry.id   AF-A0A7Y2C270-F1
#
_cell.length_a   1.000
_cell.length_b   1.000
_cell.length_c   1.000
_cell.angle_alpha   90.00
_cell.angle_beta   90.00
_cell.angle_gamma   90.00
#
_symmetry.space_group_name_H-M   'P 1'
#
loop_
_entity.id
_entity.type
_entity.pdbx_description
1 polymer ?
#
loop_
_entity_poly.entity_id
_entity_poly.type
_entity_poly.pdbx_seq_one_letter_code
_entity_poly.pdbx_strand_id
1 'polypeptide(L)'
;ALGRFLGDDLIARVGSKKLLWISALLGAVGMIIVVSVPVAAAVIIGFCISGLGLSVLVPIVFSSAANVEGIAPSVSIATIAGVGILGFLAGPPIVGFIAEATSLRFALALATGLAGMAALLSFFRK
;
A
#
# COMPACT_ATOMS: atom_id res chain seq x y z
N ALA A 1 -11.35 -4.63 17.31
CA ALA A 1 -12.14 -3.47 17.79
C ALA A 1 -11.35 -2.16 17.75
N LEU A 2 -10.14 -2.07 18.35
CA LEU A 2 -9.34 -0.83 18.41
C LEU A 2 -8.97 -0.21 17.04
N GLY A 3 -8.64 -1.03 16.03
CA GLY A 3 -8.22 -0.51 14.71
C GLY A 3 -9.32 0.20 13.90
N ARG A 4 -10.60 -0.12 14.13
CA ARG A 4 -11.72 0.52 13.42
C ARG A 4 -12.03 1.91 13.99
N PHE A 5 -11.92 2.09 15.30
CA PHE A 5 -12.06 3.41 15.94
C PHE A 5 -10.92 4.37 15.58
N LEU A 6 -9.67 3.87 15.60
CA LEU A 6 -8.51 4.69 15.20
C LEU A 6 -8.53 5.04 13.72
N GLY A 7 -8.96 4.12 12.85
CA GLY A 7 -9.08 4.38 11.41
C GLY A 7 -10.14 5.43 11.09
N ASP A 8 -11.36 5.25 11.59
CA ASP A 8 -12.49 6.13 11.28
C ASP A 8 -12.30 7.56 11.85
N ASP A 9 -11.77 7.71 13.08
CA ASP A 9 -11.46 9.03 13.67
C ASP A 9 -10.31 9.75 12.93
N LEU A 10 -9.29 9.01 12.51
CA LEU A 10 -8.15 9.58 11.80
C LEU A 10 -8.56 10.03 10.38
N ILE A 11 -9.43 9.28 9.72
CA ILE A 11 -10.04 9.66 8.44
C ILE A 11 -10.87 10.94 8.61
N ALA A 12 -11.69 11.02 9.67
CA ALA A 12 -12.53 12.19 9.94
C ALA A 12 -11.72 13.46 10.25
N ARG A 13 -10.57 13.34 10.93
CA ARG A 13 -9.72 14.50 11.29
C ARG A 13 -8.74 14.94 10.20
N VAL A 14 -8.15 14.01 9.45
CA VAL A 14 -7.07 14.29 8.48
C VAL A 14 -7.59 14.41 7.04
N GLY A 15 -8.73 13.80 6.76
CA GLY A 15 -9.35 13.72 5.44
C GLY A 15 -8.80 12.56 4.60
N SER A 16 -9.70 11.84 3.91
CA SER A 16 -9.39 10.60 3.18
C SER A 16 -8.23 10.74 2.19
N LYS A 17 -8.17 11.85 1.43
CA LYS A 17 -7.06 12.11 0.50
C LYS A 17 -5.72 12.20 1.24
N LYS A 18 -5.56 13.12 2.19
CA LYS A 18 -4.27 13.32 2.91
C LYS A 18 -3.84 12.07 3.68
N LEU A 19 -4.77 11.29 4.20
CA LEU A 19 -4.43 10.09 4.92
C LEU A 19 -4.01 8.93 3.99
N LEU A 20 -4.59 8.85 2.78
CA LEU A 20 -4.09 7.99 1.71
C LEU A 20 -2.64 8.34 1.31
N TRP A 21 -2.33 9.64 1.25
CA TRP A 21 -0.98 10.15 1.01
C TRP A 21 0.03 9.67 2.05
N ILE A 22 -0.28 9.94 3.32
CA ILE A 22 0.61 9.63 4.45
C ILE A 22 0.82 8.11 4.56
N SER A 23 -0.24 7.32 4.38
CA SER A 23 -0.15 5.85 4.42
C SER A 23 0.70 5.29 3.30
N ALA A 24 0.56 5.80 2.08
CA ALA A 24 1.39 5.41 0.94
C ALA A 24 2.88 5.77 1.16
N LEU A 25 3.16 6.96 1.70
CA LEU A 25 4.52 7.37 2.07
C LEU A 25 5.11 6.50 3.17
N LEU A 26 4.36 6.20 4.23
CA LEU A 26 4.80 5.30 5.30
C LEU A 26 5.13 3.90 4.74
N GLY A 27 4.26 3.37 3.88
CA GLY A 27 4.51 2.10 3.18
C GLY A 27 5.80 2.11 2.36
N ALA A 28 6.00 3.16 1.56
CA ALA A 28 7.20 3.31 0.73
C ALA A 28 8.48 3.44 1.57
N VAL A 29 8.46 4.29 2.61
CA VAL A 29 9.61 4.48 3.51
C VAL A 29 9.94 3.19 4.26
N GLY A 30 8.93 2.48 4.78
CA GLY A 30 9.12 1.19 5.44
C GLY A 30 9.80 0.16 4.53
N MET A 31 9.36 0.08 3.27
CA MET A 31 9.96 -0.83 2.29
C MET A 31 11.37 -0.41 1.86
N ILE A 32 11.65 0.90 1.73
CA ILE A 32 13.01 1.41 1.46
C ILE A 32 13.96 0.97 2.57
N ILE A 33 13.55 1.07 3.84
CA ILE A 33 14.36 0.62 4.99
C ILE A 33 14.69 -0.88 4.88
N VAL A 34 13.69 -1.70 4.53
CA VAL A 34 13.88 -3.17 4.34
C VAL A 34 14.90 -3.47 3.24
N VAL A 35 14.88 -2.71 2.14
CA VAL A 35 15.77 -2.92 1.00
C VAL A 35 17.19 -2.39 1.26
N SER A 36 17.32 -1.25 1.94
CA SER A 36 18.60 -0.55 2.11
C SER A 36 19.48 -1.13 3.22
N VAL A 37 18.90 -1.73 4.27
CA VAL A 37 19.66 -2.13 5.46
C VAL A 37 19.59 -3.65 5.68
N PRO A 38 20.70 -4.40 5.50
CA PRO A 38 20.74 -5.86 5.70
C PRO A 38 20.87 -6.24 7.18
N VAL A 39 20.12 -5.60 8.08
CA VAL A 39 20.13 -5.86 9.52
C VAL A 39 18.74 -6.31 9.93
N ALA A 40 18.63 -7.46 10.63
CA ALA A 40 17.35 -8.04 11.03
C ALA A 40 16.44 -7.04 11.78
N ALA A 41 17.02 -6.25 12.69
CA ALA A 41 16.29 -5.20 13.41
C ALA A 41 15.70 -4.13 12.48
N ALA A 42 16.44 -3.69 11.46
CA ALA A 42 15.98 -2.69 10.50
C ALA A 42 14.85 -3.24 9.62
N VAL A 43 14.94 -4.51 9.21
CA VAL A 43 13.88 -5.19 8.45
C VAL A 43 12.59 -5.28 9.26
N ILE A 44 12.66 -5.63 10.54
CA ILE A 44 11.50 -5.69 11.43
C ILE A 44 10.86 -4.30 11.56
N ILE A 45 11.66 -3.26 11.81
CA ILE A 45 11.17 -1.88 11.91
C ILE A 45 10.53 -1.43 10.59
N GLY A 46 11.16 -1.71 9.45
CA GLY A 46 10.63 -1.38 8.13
C GLY A 46 9.29 -2.06 7.84
N PHE A 47 9.13 -3.34 8.21
CA PHE A 47 7.84 -4.04 8.13
C PHE A 47 6.80 -3.47 9.10
N CYS A 48 7.17 -3.08 10.32
CA CYS A 48 6.26 -2.42 11.25
C CYS A 48 5.73 -1.09 10.66
N ILE A 49 6.62 -0.25 10.11
CA ILE A 49 6.25 1.02 9.48
C ILE A 49 5.35 0.78 8.26
N SER A 50 5.71 -0.19 7.42
CA SER A 50 4.91 -0.55 6.25
C SER A 50 3.52 -1.08 6.64
N GLY A 51 3.45 -1.94 7.66
CA GLY A 51 2.21 -2.47 8.21
C GLY A 51 1.30 -1.38 8.80
N LEU A 52 1.88 -0.38 9.48
CA LEU A 52 1.14 0.79 9.97
C LEU A 52 0.52 1.60 8.82
N GLY A 53 1.28 1.83 7.74
CA GLY A 53 0.75 2.48 6.53
C GLY A 53 -0.40 1.68 5.91
N LEU A 54 -0.19 0.38 5.70
CA LEU A 54 -1.18 -0.52 5.09
C LEU A 54 -2.47 -0.65 5.90
N SER A 55 -2.39 -0.62 7.23
CA SER A 55 -3.57 -0.72 8.11
C SER A 55 -4.59 0.39 7.87
N VAL A 56 -4.14 1.55 7.42
CA VAL A 56 -4.99 2.72 7.16
C VAL A 56 -5.34 2.83 5.68
N LEU A 57 -4.47 2.34 4.80
CA LEU A 57 -4.65 2.40 3.35
C LEU A 57 -5.86 1.59 2.87
N VAL A 58 -6.02 0.36 3.37
CA VAL A 58 -7.13 -0.53 2.96
C VAL A 58 -8.51 0.12 3.18
N PRO A 59 -8.91 0.52 4.40
CA PRO A 59 -10.24 1.11 4.62
C PRO A 59 -10.46 2.40 3.81
N ILE A 60 -9.42 3.21 3.60
CA ILE A 60 -9.52 4.44 2.81
C ILE A 60 -9.77 4.14 1.33
N VAL A 61 -9.06 3.17 0.76
CA VAL A 61 -9.25 2.79 -0.65
C VAL A 61 -10.66 2.27 -0.87
N PHE A 62 -11.16 1.40 0.02
CA PHE A 62 -12.54 0.90 -0.05
C PHE A 62 -13.58 2.02 0.15
N SER A 63 -13.35 2.94 1.10
CA SER A 63 -14.21 4.12 1.30
C SER A 63 -14.21 5.04 0.08
N SER A 64 -13.05 5.26 -0.54
CA SER A 64 -12.93 6.09 -1.76
C SER A 64 -13.62 5.44 -2.95
N ALA A 65 -13.54 4.11 -3.08
CA ALA A 65 -14.24 3.34 -4.10
C ALA A 65 -15.76 3.46 -4.01
N ALA A 66 -16.27 3.47 -2.78
CA ALA A 66 -17.70 3.58 -2.51
C ALA A 66 -18.28 4.95 -2.89
N ASN A 67 -17.43 5.98 -2.99
CA ASN A 67 -17.82 7.36 -3.25
C ASN A 67 -17.50 7.83 -4.69
N VAL A 68 -17.27 6.91 -5.63
CA VAL A 68 -17.03 7.25 -7.04
C VAL A 68 -18.34 7.68 -7.70
N GLU A 69 -18.40 8.93 -8.18
CA GLU A 69 -19.58 9.46 -8.86
C GLU A 69 -19.91 8.70 -10.15
N GLY A 70 -21.19 8.42 -10.37
CA GLY A 70 -21.69 7.76 -11.59
C GLY A 70 -21.54 6.24 -11.63
N ILE A 71 -21.00 5.59 -10.58
CA ILE A 71 -20.85 4.13 -10.50
C ILE A 71 -21.49 3.61 -9.20
N ALA A 72 -22.24 2.51 -9.29
CA ALA A 72 -22.81 1.86 -8.10
C ALA A 72 -21.70 1.41 -7.14
N PRO A 73 -21.78 1.72 -5.83
CA PRO A 73 -20.73 1.38 -4.85
C PRO A 73 -20.35 -0.11 -4.85
N SER A 74 -21.33 -0.99 -5.06
CA SER A 74 -21.11 -2.45 -5.15
C SER A 74 -20.17 -2.84 -6.28
N VAL A 75 -20.27 -2.18 -7.44
CA VAL A 75 -19.44 -2.46 -8.63
C VAL A 75 -18.01 -1.95 -8.41
N SER A 76 -17.86 -0.72 -7.90
CA SER A 76 -16.54 -0.13 -7.61
C SER A 76 -15.77 -0.93 -6.56
N ILE A 77 -16.45 -1.31 -5.47
CA ILE A 77 -15.85 -2.12 -4.40
C ILE A 77 -15.48 -3.51 -4.92
N ALA A 78 -16.37 -4.17 -5.68
CA ALA A 78 -16.08 -5.49 -6.26
C ALA A 78 -14.88 -5.44 -7.21
N THR A 79 -14.76 -4.38 -8.01
CA THR A 79 -13.64 -4.17 -8.93
C THR A 79 -12.32 -4.05 -8.17
N ILE A 80 -12.27 -3.21 -7.13
CA ILE A 80 -11.06 -3.04 -6.33
C ILE A 80 -10.70 -4.31 -5.56
N ALA A 81 -11.68 -5.01 -4.99
CA ALA A 81 -11.44 -6.29 -4.32
C ALA A 81 -10.88 -7.33 -5.31
N GLY A 82 -11.43 -7.39 -6.53
CA GLY A 82 -10.92 -8.25 -7.60
C GLY A 82 -9.48 -7.93 -7.97
N VAL A 83 -9.15 -6.65 -8.15
CA VAL A 83 -7.77 -6.20 -8.38
C VAL A 83 -6.84 -6.55 -7.20
N GLY A 84 -7.33 -6.42 -5.97
CA GLY A 84 -6.58 -6.79 -4.77
C GLY A 84 -6.26 -8.29 -4.71
N ILE A 85 -7.21 -9.15 -5.05
CA ILE A 85 -7.02 -10.61 -5.13
C ILE A 85 -6.03 -10.95 -6.24
N LEU A 86 -6.18 -10.34 -7.42
CA LEU A 86 -5.26 -10.53 -8.54
C LEU A 86 -3.83 -10.13 -8.17
N GLY A 87 -3.66 -8.98 -7.52
CA GLY A 87 -2.36 -8.50 -7.03
C GLY A 87 -1.76 -9.43 -5.97
N PHE A 88 -2.57 -9.92 -5.04
CA PHE A 88 -2.12 -10.88 -4.01
C PHE A 88 -1.67 -12.21 -4.62
N LEU A 89 -2.38 -12.70 -5.64
CA LEU A 89 -2.04 -13.94 -6.31
C LEU A 89 -0.82 -13.81 -7.24
N ALA A 90 -0.75 -12.70 -7.99
CA ALA A 90 0.31 -12.47 -8.98
C ALA A 90 1.61 -11.93 -8.36
N GLY A 91 1.53 -11.24 -7.21
CA GLY A 91 2.67 -10.59 -6.56
C GLY A 91 3.83 -11.54 -6.23
N PRO A 92 3.61 -12.60 -5.42
CA PRO A 92 4.68 -13.52 -5.03
C PRO A 92 5.34 -14.25 -6.21
N PRO A 93 4.60 -14.80 -7.21
CA PRO A 93 5.20 -15.39 -8.40
C PRO A 93 6.04 -14.40 -9.20
N ILE A 94 5.54 -13.18 -9.46
CA ILE A 94 6.29 -12.16 -10.22
C ILE A 94 7.59 -11.81 -9.49
N VAL A 95 7.51 -11.57 -8.17
CA VAL A 95 8.69 -11.26 -7.36
C VAL A 95 9.66 -12.44 -7.32
N GLY A 96 9.16 -13.68 -7.22
CA GLY A 96 9.97 -14.90 -7.24
C GLY A 96 10.72 -15.10 -8.54
N PHE A 97 10.04 -14.98 -9.69
CA PHE A 97 10.68 -15.07 -11.02
C PHE A 97 11.77 -14.02 -11.21
N ILE A 98 11.53 -12.77 -10.79
CA ILE A 98 12.53 -11.71 -10.86
C ILE A 98 13.70 -11.99 -9.91
N ALA A 99 13.42 -12.51 -8.71
CA ALA A 99 14.44 -12.85 -7.72
C ALA A 99 15.35 -13.99 -8.19
N GLU A 100 14.80 -14.98 -8.90
CA GLU A 100 15.56 -16.10 -9.47
C GLU A 100 16.46 -15.65 -10.63
N ALA A 101 15.98 -14.73 -11.48
CA ALA A 101 16.75 -14.20 -12.62
C ALA A 101 17.80 -13.15 -12.23
N THR A 102 17.63 -12.43 -11.11
CA THR A 102 18.51 -11.32 -10.72
C THR A 102 19.03 -11.50 -9.29
N SER A 103 18.26 -11.07 -8.30
CA SER A 103 18.47 -11.31 -6.88
C SER A 103 17.21 -10.89 -6.11
N LEU A 104 16.99 -11.47 -4.94
CA LEU A 104 15.88 -11.10 -4.06
C LEU A 104 15.88 -9.60 -3.71
N ARG A 105 17.06 -9.01 -3.52
CA ARG A 105 17.20 -7.57 -3.23
C ARG A 105 16.73 -6.72 -4.40
N PHE A 106 17.11 -7.07 -5.63
CA PHE A 106 16.69 -6.33 -6.82
C PHE A 106 15.19 -6.46 -7.05
N ALA A 107 14.63 -7.66 -6.87
CA ALA A 107 13.18 -7.89 -6.99
C ALA A 107 12.38 -7.04 -5.98
N LEU A 108 12.81 -6.99 -4.71
CA LEU A 108 12.19 -6.17 -3.68
C LEU A 108 12.39 -4.67 -3.92
N ALA A 109 13.57 -4.25 -4.40
CA ALA A 109 13.85 -2.86 -4.75
C ALA A 109 12.94 -2.38 -5.90
N LEU A 110 12.77 -3.21 -6.93
CA LEU A 110 11.90 -2.92 -8.06
C LEU A 110 10.44 -2.79 -7.61
N ALA A 111 9.93 -3.75 -6.82
CA ALA A 111 8.58 -3.70 -6.29
C ALA A 111 8.34 -2.45 -5.43
N THR A 112 9.31 -2.11 -4.59
CA THR A 112 9.29 -0.89 -3.75
C THR A 112 9.31 0.37 -4.60
N GLY A 113 10.14 0.42 -5.64
CA GLY A 113 10.22 1.55 -6.57
C GLY A 113 8.91 1.77 -7.34
N LEU A 114 8.28 0.69 -7.82
CA LEU A 114 6.98 0.76 -8.48
C LEU A 114 5.88 1.24 -7.53
N ALA A 115 5.86 0.75 -6.29
CA ALA A 115 4.92 1.20 -5.26
C ALA A 115 5.14 2.68 -4.90
N GLY A 116 6.39 3.11 -4.75
CA GLY A 116 6.77 4.52 -4.54
C GLY A 116 6.37 5.41 -5.72
N MET A 117 6.54 4.94 -6.95
CA MET A 117 6.11 5.67 -8.16
C MET A 117 4.58 5.81 -8.23
N ALA A 118 3.83 4.74 -7.93
CA ALA A 118 2.38 4.81 -7.84
C ALA A 118 1.93 5.79 -6.74
N ALA A 119 2.61 5.75 -5.60
CA ALA A 119 2.43 6.71 -4.51
C ALA A 119 2.88 8.13 -4.86
N LEU A 120 3.71 8.36 -5.86
CA LEU A 120 4.03 9.69 -6.38
C LEU A 120 3.01 10.16 -7.42
N LEU A 121 2.56 9.26 -8.30
CA LEU A 121 1.59 9.58 -9.36
C LEU A 121 0.23 9.98 -8.79
N SER A 122 -0.18 9.39 -7.67
CA SER A 122 -1.38 9.86 -6.99
C SER A 122 -1.25 11.35 -6.58
N PHE A 123 -0.03 11.91 -6.45
CA PHE A 123 0.25 13.25 -5.86
C PHE A 123 -0.03 14.33 -6.88
N PHE A 124 0.42 14.03 -8.09
CA PHE A 124 0.30 14.90 -9.24
C PHE A 124 -1.11 14.90 -9.82
N ARG A 125 -1.93 13.89 -9.53
CA ARG A 125 -3.39 13.94 -9.74
C ARG A 125 -4.05 14.82 -8.66
N LYS A 126 -3.75 16.13 -8.70
CA LYS A 126 -4.56 17.18 -8.07
C LYS A 126 -5.91 17.30 -8.76
#